data_AF-A0A523UVQ3-F1
#
_entry.id   AF-A0A523UVQ3-F1
#
_cell.length_a   1.000
_cell.length_b   1.000
_cell.length_c   1.000
_cell.angle_alpha   90.00
_cell.angle_beta   90.00
_cell.angle_gamma   90.00
#
_symmetry.space_group_name_H-M   'P 1'
#
loop_
_entity.id
_entity.type
_entity.pdbx_description
1 polymer ?
#
loop_
_entity_poly.entity_id
_entity_poly.type
_entity_poly.pdbx_seq_one_letter_code
_entity_poly.pdbx_strand_id
1 'polypeptide(L)'
;MAMFALTQPNVIKLKAMRNIGGLARALKYRADSGVRADAAQALGELRNRLAIPPLVGALRDENRLVRKNAAQALGKIGGSSALEPLVEALNDEDCFVQAKAAAALGKMGDRRAIDPLLRFIHDVKHEYVRETARAAVNAIKMQLTFV
;
A
#
# COMPACT_ATOMS: atom_id res chain seq x y z
N MET A 1 27.87 -12.70 -26.02
CA MET A 1 26.39 -12.76 -26.01
C MET A 1 25.87 -11.57 -25.24
N ALA A 2 25.15 -10.67 -25.93
CA ALA A 2 24.94 -9.28 -25.52
C ALA A 2 24.21 -9.14 -24.17
N MET A 3 24.92 -8.55 -23.22
CA MET A 3 24.42 -8.05 -21.95
C MET A 3 23.57 -6.81 -22.23
N PHE A 4 22.30 -6.99 -22.63
CA PHE A 4 21.35 -5.89 -22.68
C PHE A 4 21.18 -5.35 -21.26
N ALA A 5 21.82 -4.23 -20.98
CA ALA A 5 21.51 -3.41 -19.83
C ALA A 5 19.99 -3.18 -19.81
N LEU A 6 19.30 -3.73 -18.80
CA LEU A 6 17.95 -3.29 -18.48
C LEU A 6 18.11 -1.82 -18.09
N THR A 7 17.84 -0.91 -19.03
CA THR A 7 17.83 0.52 -18.77
C THR A 7 16.85 0.79 -17.62
N GLN A 8 17.23 1.69 -16.71
CA GLN A 8 16.43 2.02 -15.54
C GLN A 8 14.97 2.29 -15.95
N PRO A 9 13.98 1.65 -15.32
CA PRO A 9 12.58 1.87 -15.65
C PRO A 9 12.21 3.35 -15.51
N ASN A 10 11.73 3.96 -16.59
CA ASN A 10 11.24 5.34 -16.56
C ASN A 10 9.80 5.36 -16.02
N VAL A 11 9.67 5.46 -14.70
CA VAL A 11 8.36 5.43 -14.00
C VAL A 11 7.45 6.58 -14.46
N ILE A 12 8.00 7.77 -14.70
CA ILE A 12 7.24 8.94 -15.15
C ILE A 12 6.56 8.65 -16.50
N LYS A 13 7.33 8.12 -17.46
CA LYS A 13 6.83 7.75 -18.79
C LYS A 13 5.80 6.63 -18.70
N LEU A 14 6.07 5.59 -17.90
CA LEU A 14 5.15 4.47 -17.70
C LEU A 14 3.82 4.90 -17.08
N LYS A 15 3.85 5.81 -16.10
CA LYS A 15 2.65 6.42 -15.50
C LYS A 15 1.87 7.24 -16.51
N ALA A 16 2.54 8.09 -17.30
CA ALA A 16 1.90 8.90 -18.33
C ALA A 16 1.17 8.03 -19.38
N MET A 17 1.77 6.89 -19.72
CA MET A 17 1.17 5.89 -20.61
C MET A 17 0.14 4.97 -19.94
N ARG A 18 -0.12 5.15 -18.63
CA ARG A 18 -0.98 4.28 -17.81
C ARG A 18 -0.60 2.79 -17.91
N ASN A 19 0.69 2.50 -18.10
CA ASN A 19 1.19 1.15 -18.35
C ASN A 19 1.35 0.36 -17.04
N ILE A 20 0.27 -0.27 -16.59
CA ILE A 20 0.23 -1.06 -15.35
C ILE A 20 1.25 -2.20 -15.37
N GLY A 21 1.38 -2.91 -16.49
CA GLY A 21 2.32 -4.03 -16.61
C GLY A 21 3.78 -3.57 -16.52
N GLY A 22 4.12 -2.43 -17.12
CA GLY A 22 5.44 -1.83 -17.03
C GLY A 22 5.77 -1.34 -15.62
N LEU A 23 4.83 -0.66 -14.95
CA LEU A 23 4.99 -0.26 -13.55
C LEU A 23 5.09 -1.47 -12.60
N ALA A 24 4.34 -2.54 -12.87
CA ALA A 24 4.44 -3.79 -12.10
C ALA A 24 5.81 -4.49 -12.28
N ARG A 25 6.46 -4.34 -13.44
CA ARG A 25 7.86 -4.78 -13.63
C ARG A 25 8.83 -3.85 -12.91
N ALA A 26 8.58 -2.54 -12.90
CA ALA A 26 9.41 -1.56 -12.18
C ALA A 26 9.40 -1.80 -10.65
N LEU A 27 8.30 -2.31 -10.09
CA LEU A 27 8.25 -2.80 -8.70
C LEU A 27 9.24 -3.93 -8.39
N LYS A 28 9.76 -4.63 -9.41
CA LYS A 28 10.74 -5.72 -9.25
C LYS A 28 12.16 -5.29 -9.62
N TYR A 29 12.39 -4.00 -9.85
CA TYR A 29 13.70 -3.47 -10.22
C TYR A 29 14.67 -3.54 -9.04
N ARG A 30 15.57 -4.52 -9.09
CA ARG A 30 16.45 -4.87 -7.97
C ARG A 30 17.45 -3.77 -7.62
N ALA A 31 17.93 -3.02 -8.61
CA ALA A 31 19.05 -2.10 -8.44
C ALA A 31 18.69 -0.81 -7.68
N ASP A 32 17.41 -0.44 -7.59
CA ASP A 32 17.02 0.86 -7.04
C ASP A 32 15.64 0.79 -6.36
N SER A 33 15.63 0.94 -5.03
CA SER A 33 14.41 1.01 -4.24
C SER A 33 13.58 2.27 -4.49
N GLY A 34 14.20 3.37 -4.95
CA GLY A 34 13.51 4.60 -5.35
C GLY A 34 12.61 4.35 -6.56
N VAL A 35 13.12 3.66 -7.59
CA VAL A 35 12.31 3.22 -8.75
C VAL A 35 11.13 2.36 -8.31
N ARG A 36 11.33 1.43 -7.36
CA ARG A 36 10.26 0.59 -6.83
C ARG A 36 9.22 1.43 -6.06
N ALA A 37 9.67 2.38 -5.24
CA ALA A 37 8.80 3.25 -4.45
C ALA A 37 7.96 4.17 -5.34
N ASP A 38 8.57 4.75 -6.38
CA ASP A 38 7.90 5.59 -7.36
C ASP A 38 6.89 4.77 -8.18
N ALA A 39 7.25 3.54 -8.55
CA ALA A 39 6.33 2.64 -9.24
C ALA A 39 5.10 2.30 -8.38
N ALA A 40 5.29 2.01 -7.09
CA ALA A 40 4.20 1.77 -6.16
C ALA A 40 3.27 2.99 -6.05
N GLN A 41 3.86 4.18 -5.90
CA GLN A 41 3.10 5.43 -5.85
C GLN A 41 2.31 5.66 -7.14
N ALA A 42 2.95 5.53 -8.30
CA ALA A 42 2.34 5.72 -9.61
C ALA A 42 1.14 4.77 -9.81
N LEU A 43 1.28 3.49 -9.45
CA LEU A 43 0.20 2.51 -9.52
C LEU A 43 -1.01 2.92 -8.66
N GLY A 44 -0.77 3.43 -7.45
CA GLY A 44 -1.82 3.94 -6.57
C GLY A 44 -2.53 5.18 -7.12
N GLU A 45 -1.83 6.04 -7.84
CA GLU A 45 -2.39 7.23 -8.49
C GLU A 45 -3.24 6.88 -9.72
N LEU A 46 -2.87 5.82 -10.44
CA LEU A 46 -3.66 5.31 -11.57
C LEU A 46 -4.95 4.61 -11.14
N ARG A 47 -5.07 4.23 -9.86
CA ARG A 47 -6.27 3.61 -9.26
C ARG A 47 -6.82 2.40 -10.04
N ASN A 48 -5.95 1.64 -10.69
CA ASN A 48 -6.35 0.47 -11.47
C ASN A 48 -6.26 -0.80 -10.62
N ARG A 49 -7.36 -1.59 -10.54
CA ARG A 49 -7.41 -2.84 -9.76
C ARG A 49 -6.40 -3.90 -10.21
N LEU A 50 -5.95 -3.88 -11.47
CA LEU A 50 -4.87 -4.75 -11.96
C LEU A 50 -3.54 -4.52 -11.23
N ALA A 51 -3.38 -3.38 -10.55
CA ALA A 51 -2.21 -3.09 -9.74
C ALA A 51 -2.24 -3.77 -8.36
N ILE A 52 -3.36 -4.33 -7.91
CA ILE A 52 -3.46 -4.90 -6.55
C ILE A 52 -2.47 -6.05 -6.35
N PRO A 53 -2.42 -7.10 -7.20
CA PRO A 53 -1.50 -8.21 -6.98
C PRO A 53 -0.01 -7.81 -6.89
N PRO A 54 0.54 -6.98 -7.80
CA PRO A 54 1.94 -6.57 -7.67
C PRO A 54 2.19 -5.63 -6.48
N LEU A 55 1.23 -4.79 -6.09
CA LEU A 55 1.33 -3.95 -4.89
C LEU A 55 1.29 -4.78 -3.60
N VAL A 56 0.52 -5.86 -3.55
CA VAL A 56 0.52 -6.82 -2.44
C VAL A 56 1.91 -7.44 -2.27
N GLY A 57 2.58 -7.79 -3.37
CA GLY A 57 3.99 -8.23 -3.31
C GLY A 57 4.93 -7.14 -2.75
N ALA A 58 4.71 -5.88 -3.12
CA ALA A 58 5.53 -4.75 -2.68
C ALA A 58 5.34 -4.37 -1.20
N LEU A 59 4.28 -4.87 -0.52
CA LEU A 59 4.15 -4.77 0.94
C LEU A 59 5.24 -5.54 1.70
N ARG A 60 5.96 -6.44 1.03
CA ARG A 60 7.04 -7.26 1.62
C ARG A 60 8.43 -6.84 1.12
N ASP A 61 8.53 -5.65 0.52
CA ASP A 61 9.82 -5.13 0.05
C ASP A 61 10.78 -4.86 1.22
N GLU A 62 12.07 -5.10 1.01
CA GLU A 62 13.12 -4.80 1.99
C GLU A 62 13.15 -3.31 2.39
N ASN A 63 12.74 -2.42 1.48
CA ASN A 63 12.76 -0.99 1.70
C ASN A 63 11.41 -0.49 2.24
N ARG A 64 11.43 0.08 3.44
CA ARG A 64 10.25 0.66 4.11
C ARG A 64 9.48 1.68 3.26
N LEU A 65 10.14 2.44 2.38
CA LEU A 65 9.49 3.44 1.54
C LEU A 65 8.61 2.77 0.49
N VAL A 66 9.08 1.66 -0.07
CA VAL A 66 8.32 0.84 -1.02
C VAL A 66 7.10 0.25 -0.33
N ARG A 67 7.27 -0.37 0.85
CA ARG A 67 6.17 -0.93 1.64
C ARG A 67 5.11 0.13 1.99
N LYS A 68 5.55 1.29 2.47
CA LYS A 68 4.69 2.45 2.80
C LYS A 68 3.89 2.90 1.58
N ASN A 69 4.55 3.08 0.44
CA ASN A 69 3.89 3.52 -0.79
C ASN A 69 2.93 2.45 -1.32
N ALA A 70 3.25 1.16 -1.18
CA ALA A 70 2.37 0.06 -1.54
C ALA A 70 1.09 0.05 -0.68
N ALA A 71 1.21 0.18 0.65
CA ALA A 71 0.06 0.27 1.55
C ALA A 71 -0.84 1.47 1.21
N GLN A 72 -0.24 2.64 0.98
CA GLN A 72 -0.98 3.83 0.55
C GLN A 72 -1.67 3.63 -0.80
N ALA A 73 -1.00 3.00 -1.77
CA ALA A 73 -1.53 2.73 -3.10
C ALA A 73 -2.74 1.78 -3.05
N LEU A 74 -2.64 0.70 -2.27
CA LEU A 74 -3.74 -0.24 -2.05
C LEU A 74 -4.95 0.45 -1.43
N GLY A 75 -4.77 1.33 -0.45
CA GLY A 75 -5.86 2.14 0.10
C GLY A 75 -6.49 3.13 -0.90
N LYS A 76 -5.72 3.63 -1.88
CA LYS A 76 -6.27 4.49 -2.96
C LYS A 76 -7.06 3.71 -4.01
N ILE A 77 -6.65 2.47 -4.30
CA ILE A 77 -7.31 1.59 -5.26
C ILE A 77 -8.57 0.96 -4.65
N GLY A 78 -8.49 0.59 -3.37
CA GLY A 78 -9.51 -0.16 -2.66
C GLY A 78 -9.67 -1.59 -3.19
N GLY A 79 -10.76 -2.24 -2.80
CA GLY A 79 -11.08 -3.62 -3.19
C GLY A 79 -10.77 -4.63 -2.09
N SER A 80 -11.68 -5.59 -1.92
CA SER A 80 -11.65 -6.58 -0.84
C SER A 80 -10.39 -7.45 -0.83
N SER A 81 -9.75 -7.66 -1.98
CA SER A 81 -8.51 -8.43 -2.11
C SER A 81 -7.27 -7.75 -1.48
N ALA A 82 -7.36 -6.45 -1.17
CA ALA A 82 -6.30 -5.73 -0.46
C ALA A 82 -6.44 -5.81 1.06
N LEU A 83 -7.57 -6.31 1.58
CA LEU A 83 -7.87 -6.28 3.02
C LEU A 83 -6.84 -7.07 3.84
N GLU A 84 -6.71 -8.38 3.59
CA GLU A 84 -5.81 -9.23 4.38
C GLU A 84 -4.35 -8.79 4.29
N PRO A 85 -3.80 -8.46 3.10
CA PRO A 85 -2.44 -7.94 3.01
C PRO A 85 -2.21 -6.63 3.79
N LEU A 86 -3.22 -5.74 3.82
CA LEU A 86 -3.13 -4.50 4.61
C LEU A 86 -3.26 -4.78 6.11
N VAL A 87 -4.03 -5.79 6.52
CA VAL A 87 -4.09 -6.25 7.92
C VAL A 87 -2.74 -6.84 8.34
N GLU A 88 -2.08 -7.65 7.50
CA GLU A 88 -0.71 -8.11 7.76
C GLU A 88 0.25 -6.92 7.96
N ALA A 89 0.15 -5.90 7.11
CA ALA A 89 1.01 -4.71 7.15
C ALA A 89 0.79 -3.81 8.39
N LEU A 90 -0.25 -4.04 9.21
CA LEU A 90 -0.36 -3.40 10.53
C LEU A 90 0.77 -3.86 11.48
N ASN A 91 1.33 -5.04 11.25
CA ASN A 91 2.42 -5.60 12.04
C ASN A 91 3.81 -5.30 11.46
N ASP A 92 3.92 -4.37 10.51
CA ASP A 92 5.21 -3.97 9.95
C ASP A 92 6.13 -3.40 11.04
N GLU A 93 7.44 -3.57 10.89
CA GLU A 93 8.44 -3.02 11.82
C GLU A 93 8.50 -1.48 11.80
N ASP A 94 8.16 -0.85 10.67
CA ASP A 94 8.24 0.60 10.49
C ASP A 94 6.89 1.27 10.76
N CYS A 95 6.88 2.19 11.71
CA CYS A 95 5.68 2.86 12.18
C CYS A 95 4.95 3.68 11.10
N PHE A 96 5.65 4.14 10.05
CA PHE A 96 5.00 4.82 8.93
C PHE A 96 4.28 3.83 8.02
N VAL A 97 4.81 2.63 7.85
CA VAL A 97 4.12 1.55 7.11
C VAL A 97 2.84 1.15 7.87
N GLN A 98 2.95 0.91 9.17
CA GLN A 98 1.81 0.62 10.05
C GLN A 98 0.70 1.69 9.93
N ALA A 99 1.08 2.98 10.03
CA ALA A 99 0.13 4.08 9.91
C ALA A 99 -0.53 4.13 8.52
N LYS A 100 0.21 3.87 7.44
CA LYS A 100 -0.37 3.81 6.08
C LYS A 100 -1.28 2.61 5.89
N ALA A 101 -0.96 1.47 6.47
CA ALA A 101 -1.81 0.29 6.46
C ALA A 101 -3.15 0.58 7.19
N ALA A 102 -3.08 1.13 8.40
CA ALA A 102 -4.27 1.52 9.17
C ALA A 102 -5.14 2.55 8.41
N ALA A 103 -4.52 3.60 7.86
CA ALA A 103 -5.22 4.60 7.08
C ALA A 103 -5.84 4.03 5.79
N ALA A 104 -5.18 3.06 5.14
CA ALA A 104 -5.68 2.39 3.95
C ALA A 104 -6.92 1.54 4.27
N LEU A 105 -6.89 0.77 5.36
CA LEU A 105 -8.03 -0.01 5.85
C LEU A 105 -9.24 0.89 6.18
N GLY A 106 -9.00 2.02 6.84
CA GLY A 106 -10.04 3.02 7.11
C GLY A 106 -10.68 3.58 5.85
N LYS A 107 -9.87 3.85 4.81
CA LYS A 107 -10.35 4.34 3.50
C LYS A 107 -11.12 3.28 2.71
N MET A 108 -10.78 2.01 2.89
CA MET A 108 -11.49 0.92 2.22
C MET A 108 -12.93 0.75 2.73
N GLY A 109 -13.20 1.12 3.99
CA GLY A 109 -14.54 1.04 4.55
C GLY A 109 -15.03 -0.38 4.85
N ASP A 110 -14.16 -1.38 4.72
CA ASP A 110 -14.54 -2.77 4.93
C ASP A 110 -14.67 -3.07 6.43
N ARG A 111 -15.89 -3.41 6.87
CA ARG A 111 -16.19 -3.71 8.29
C ARG A 111 -15.29 -4.80 8.87
N ARG A 112 -14.79 -5.72 8.03
CA ARG A 112 -13.88 -6.80 8.44
C ARG A 112 -12.53 -6.26 8.96
N ALA A 113 -12.18 -5.01 8.69
CA ALA A 113 -10.98 -4.37 9.21
C ALA A 113 -11.13 -3.85 10.66
N ILE A 114 -12.34 -3.77 11.22
CA ILE A 114 -12.57 -3.19 12.55
C ILE A 114 -11.84 -3.99 13.63
N ASP A 115 -12.05 -5.30 13.69
CA ASP A 115 -11.47 -6.12 14.76
C ASP A 115 -9.93 -6.15 14.71
N PRO A 116 -9.28 -6.32 13.54
CA PRO A 116 -7.83 -6.18 13.43
C PRO A 116 -7.32 -4.81 13.88
N LEU A 117 -7.99 -3.72 13.49
CA LEU A 117 -7.60 -2.36 13.89
C LEU A 117 -7.74 -2.14 15.40
N LEU A 118 -8.80 -2.66 16.02
CA LEU A 118 -9.00 -2.56 17.47
C LEU A 118 -7.91 -3.30 18.24
N ARG A 119 -7.55 -4.52 17.83
CA ARG A 119 -6.42 -5.25 18.43
C ARG A 119 -5.12 -4.46 18.28
N PHE A 120 -4.86 -3.98 17.06
CA PHE A 120 -3.66 -3.20 16.77
C PHE A 120 -3.54 -1.92 17.61
N ILE A 121 -4.65 -1.22 17.91
CA ILE A 121 -4.67 -0.03 18.78
C ILE A 121 -4.14 -0.34 20.18
N HIS A 122 -4.41 -1.54 20.71
CA HIS A 122 -3.94 -1.95 22.04
C HIS A 122 -2.45 -2.27 22.05
N ASP A 123 -1.93 -2.86 20.98
CA ASP A 123 -0.55 -3.36 20.92
C ASP A 123 0.46 -2.32 20.39
N VAL A 124 -0.02 -1.31 19.65
CA VAL A 124 0.86 -0.33 18.99
C VAL A 124 1.53 0.63 19.97
N LYS A 125 2.85 0.75 19.84
CA LYS A 125 3.70 1.56 20.72
C LYS A 125 3.63 3.06 20.42
N HIS A 126 3.45 3.42 19.15
CA HIS A 126 3.52 4.81 18.70
C HIS A 126 2.16 5.49 18.75
N GLU A 127 2.05 6.57 19.53
CA GLU A 127 0.83 7.37 19.70
C GLU A 127 0.23 7.81 18.35
N TYR A 128 1.06 8.34 17.45
CA TYR A 128 0.64 8.76 16.11
C TYR A 128 -0.06 7.63 15.32
N VAL A 129 0.46 6.41 15.43
CA VAL A 129 -0.06 5.25 14.72
C VAL A 129 -1.36 4.78 15.37
N ARG A 130 -1.43 4.81 16.71
CA ARG A 130 -2.64 4.53 17.49
C ARG A 130 -3.79 5.45 17.09
N GLU A 131 -3.54 6.76 17.01
CA GLU A 131 -4.53 7.75 16.60
C GLU A 131 -4.98 7.54 15.16
N THR A 132 -4.05 7.20 14.26
CA THR A 132 -4.38 6.86 12.87
C THR A 132 -5.30 5.64 12.79
N ALA A 133 -5.05 4.61 13.58
CA ALA A 133 -5.89 3.42 13.64
C ALA A 133 -7.27 3.70 14.26
N ARG A 134 -7.34 4.52 15.31
CA ARG A 134 -8.62 4.99 15.90
C ARG A 134 -9.46 5.76 14.87
N ALA A 135 -8.83 6.67 14.14
CA ALA A 135 -9.48 7.41 13.07
C ALA A 135 -9.98 6.47 11.97
N ALA A 136 -9.21 5.44 11.62
CA ALA A 136 -9.63 4.43 10.65
C ALA A 136 -10.87 3.64 11.11
N VAL A 137 -10.92 3.20 12.37
CA VAL A 137 -12.11 2.53 12.93
C VAL A 137 -13.33 3.44 12.90
N ASN A 138 -13.18 4.70 13.31
CA ASN A 138 -14.27 5.67 13.27
C ASN A 138 -14.75 5.94 11.84
N ALA A 139 -13.84 6.05 10.88
CA ALA A 139 -14.17 6.23 9.47
C ALA A 139 -15.02 5.06 8.92
N ILE A 140 -14.62 3.82 9.22
CA ILE A 140 -15.38 2.62 8.81
C ILE A 140 -16.77 2.63 9.46
N LYS A 141 -16.86 2.89 10.77
CA LYS A 141 -18.14 2.93 11.48
C LYS A 141 -19.06 4.00 10.91
N MET A 142 -18.56 5.21 10.68
CA MET A 142 -19.36 6.29 10.09
C MET A 142 -19.91 5.92 8.71
N GLN A 143 -19.10 5.28 7.85
CA GLN A 143 -19.55 4.86 6.52
C GLN A 143 -20.69 3.82 6.58
N LEU A 144 -20.77 3.02 7.65
CA LEU A 144 -21.82 2.03 7.85
C LEU A 144 -23.09 2.60 8.47
N THR A 145 -23.03 3.77 9.12
CA THR A 145 -24.19 4.41 9.76
C THR A 145 -25.10 5.13 8.76
N PHE A 146 -24.63 5.39 7.53
CA PHE A 146 -25.38 6.11 6.50
C PHE A 146 -25.98 5.19 5.40
N VAL A 147 -26.09 3.88 5.66
CA VAL A 147 -26.67 2.87 4.75
C VAL A 147 -27.81 2.16 5.45
#